data_AF-A0A292S6R6-F1
#
_entry.id   AF-A0A292S6R6-F1
#
_cell.length_a   1.000
_cell.length_b   1.000
_cell.length_c   1.000
_cell.angle_alpha   90.00
_cell.angle_beta   90.00
_cell.angle_gamma   90.00
#
_symmetry.space_group_name_H-M   'P 1'
#
loop_
_entity.id
_entity.type
_entity.pdbx_description
1 polymer ?
#
loop_
_entity_poly.entity_id
_entity_poly.type
_entity_poly.pdbx_seq_one_letter_code
_entity_poly.pdbx_strand_id
1 'polypeptide(L)'
;MSEEINCPFCGNLIEVNAIKCPNCNALFKEPELPNIKFKELGPFIAIDLLTFGFFSTIWFFINGNAINHLTEGKKDGIKLNWLVLLLAINGGFYLFFFYKHAAYLMLLSVLQCLIYIALSYRVLRIIQKYTSKMYNSDIDYNPYYMVIFNVLYLVHFIETYQNRVYHTHEYFDWKSPQAIFLLILLIIIVCILRFYNEMFFLIH
;
A
#
# COMPACT_ATOMS: atom_id res chain seq x y z
N MET A 1 -32.11 -16.96 13.48
CA MET A 1 -31.58 -16.80 14.84
C MET A 1 -30.09 -16.95 14.75
N SER A 2 -29.32 -15.89 15.01
CA SER A 2 -27.88 -16.00 15.22
C SER A 2 -27.69 -16.81 16.50
N GLU A 3 -26.88 -17.86 16.44
CA GLU A 3 -26.43 -18.55 17.64
C GLU A 3 -25.47 -17.61 18.41
N GLU A 4 -25.62 -17.55 19.72
CA GLU A 4 -24.80 -16.72 20.61
C GLU A 4 -23.99 -17.62 21.54
N ILE A 5 -22.71 -17.30 21.72
CA ILE A 5 -21.77 -17.99 22.60
C ILE A 5 -21.16 -16.99 23.59
N ASN A 6 -20.58 -17.49 24.68
CA ASN A 6 -19.85 -16.64 25.61
C ASN A 6 -18.43 -16.36 25.10
N CYS A 7 -18.00 -15.11 25.19
CA CYS A 7 -16.62 -14.73 24.92
C CYS A 7 -15.66 -15.46 25.89
N PRO A 8 -14.65 -16.18 25.40
CA PRO A 8 -13.73 -16.96 26.24
C PRO A 8 -12.83 -16.11 27.16
N PHE A 9 -12.73 -14.80 26.92
CA PHE A 9 -11.87 -13.89 27.70
C PHE A 9 -12.63 -13.12 28.79
N CYS A 10 -13.85 -12.66 28.52
CA CYS A 10 -14.62 -11.82 29.45
C CYS A 10 -16.02 -12.33 29.79
N GLY A 11 -16.48 -13.43 29.18
CA GLY A 11 -17.79 -14.05 29.44
C GLY A 11 -18.99 -13.34 28.81
N ASN A 12 -18.81 -12.23 28.06
CA ASN A 12 -19.91 -11.54 27.39
C ASN A 12 -20.52 -12.37 26.26
N LEU A 13 -21.83 -12.29 26.04
CA LEU A 13 -22.51 -12.93 24.90
C LEU A 13 -22.06 -12.27 23.58
N ILE A 14 -21.69 -13.11 22.61
CA ILE A 14 -21.24 -12.73 21.27
C ILE A 14 -21.86 -13.67 20.24
N GLU A 15 -22.02 -13.21 19.00
CA GLU A 15 -22.41 -14.10 17.89
C GLU A 15 -21.32 -15.15 17.62
N VAL A 16 -21.69 -16.36 17.18
CA VAL A 16 -20.70 -17.44 16.88
C VAL A 16 -19.63 -16.99 15.88
N ASN A 17 -20.01 -16.17 14.91
CA ASN A 17 -19.11 -15.68 13.86
C ASN A 17 -18.51 -14.30 14.19
N ALA A 18 -18.60 -13.85 15.44
CA ALA A 18 -18.01 -12.59 15.85
C ALA A 18 -16.49 -12.64 15.62
N ILE A 19 -15.95 -11.63 14.96
CA ILE A 19 -14.51 -11.48 14.71
C ILE A 19 -13.82 -10.85 15.94
N LYS A 20 -14.57 -10.07 16.72
CA LYS A 20 -14.11 -9.31 17.88
C LYS A 20 -15.17 -9.25 18.97
N CYS A 21 -14.76 -9.29 20.24
CA CYS A 21 -15.66 -9.05 21.36
C CYS A 21 -15.94 -7.55 21.54
N PRO A 22 -17.21 -7.10 21.62
CA PRO A 22 -17.53 -5.68 21.81
C PRO A 22 -17.19 -5.17 23.23
N ASN A 23 -17.07 -6.07 24.21
CA ASN A 23 -16.80 -5.69 25.60
C ASN A 23 -15.29 -5.63 25.90
N CYS A 24 -14.56 -6.72 25.63
CA CYS A 24 -13.13 -6.81 25.96
C CYS A 24 -12.18 -6.56 24.78
N ASN A 25 -12.71 -6.31 23.58
CA ASN A 25 -11.94 -6.09 22.35
C ASN A 25 -11.04 -7.26 21.89
N ALA A 26 -11.16 -8.45 22.50
CA ALA A 26 -10.42 -9.63 22.08
C ALA A 26 -10.78 -10.01 20.63
N LEU A 27 -9.76 -10.28 19.81
CA LEU A 27 -9.88 -10.75 18.43
C LEU A 27 -9.93 -12.28 18.41
N PHE A 28 -10.94 -12.84 17.75
CA PHE A 28 -11.11 -14.30 17.64
C PHE A 28 -10.55 -14.88 16.34
N LYS A 29 -10.31 -14.02 15.36
CA LYS A 29 -9.66 -14.35 14.10
C LYS A 29 -8.52 -13.36 13.85
N GLU A 30 -7.44 -13.85 13.24
CA GLU A 30 -6.35 -12.98 12.80
C GLU A 30 -6.85 -11.93 11.80
N PRO A 31 -6.52 -10.64 11.99
CA PRO A 31 -6.95 -9.58 11.10
C PRO A 31 -6.22 -9.69 9.77
N GLU A 32 -6.94 -9.84 8.67
CA GLU A 32 -6.35 -9.97 7.34
C GLU A 32 -7.09 -9.13 6.30
N LEU A 33 -6.35 -8.62 5.31
CA LEU A 33 -6.93 -7.98 4.13
C LEU A 33 -7.27 -9.07 3.10
N PRO A 34 -8.55 -9.23 2.72
CA PRO A 34 -8.98 -10.32 1.87
C PRO A 34 -8.41 -10.20 0.44
N ASN A 35 -7.83 -11.29 -0.06
CA ASN A 35 -7.45 -11.49 -1.47
C ASN A 35 -6.43 -10.50 -2.07
N ILE A 36 -5.67 -9.78 -1.24
CA ILE A 36 -4.54 -8.97 -1.73
C ILE A 36 -3.32 -9.88 -2.00
N LYS A 37 -2.80 -9.80 -3.22
CA LYS A 37 -1.63 -10.54 -3.71
C LYS A 37 -0.37 -9.67 -3.65
N PHE A 38 0.80 -10.33 -3.59
CA PHE A 38 2.12 -9.67 -3.53
C PHE A 38 2.21 -8.64 -2.40
N LYS A 39 1.93 -9.10 -1.18
CA LYS A 39 1.92 -8.28 0.04
C LYS A 39 3.27 -8.17 0.73
N GLU A 40 4.25 -9.00 0.35
CA GLU A 40 5.58 -9.01 0.96
C GLU A 40 6.49 -7.98 0.29
N LEU A 41 7.08 -7.07 1.07
CA LEU A 41 7.88 -5.97 0.54
C LEU A 41 9.16 -6.44 -0.15
N GLY A 42 9.85 -7.44 0.40
CA GLY A 42 11.13 -7.93 -0.15
C GLY A 42 11.01 -8.43 -1.60
N PRO A 43 10.15 -9.44 -1.87
CA PRO A 43 9.89 -9.89 -3.24
C PRO A 43 9.31 -8.80 -4.13
N PHE A 44 8.46 -7.92 -3.59
CA PHE A 44 7.92 -6.78 -4.35
C PHE A 44 9.04 -5.87 -4.86
N ILE A 45 9.97 -5.45 -3.99
CA ILE A 45 11.11 -4.61 -4.37
C ILE A 45 11.97 -5.29 -5.44
N ALA A 46 12.26 -6.58 -5.27
CA ALA A 46 13.06 -7.32 -6.23
C ALA A 46 12.43 -7.31 -7.64
N ILE A 47 11.13 -7.61 -7.73
CA ILE A 47 10.42 -7.62 -9.02
C ILE A 47 10.28 -6.21 -9.59
N ASP A 48 10.00 -5.21 -8.75
CA ASP A 48 9.86 -3.83 -9.20
C ASP A 48 11.18 -3.27 -9.73
N LEU A 49 12.31 -3.58 -9.08
CA LEU A 49 13.64 -3.24 -9.61
C LEU A 49 13.94 -3.95 -10.94
N LEU A 50 13.65 -5.26 -11.04
CA LEU A 50 13.85 -6.03 -12.28
C LEU A 50 13.00 -5.53 -13.45
N THR A 51 11.86 -4.90 -13.15
CA THR A 51 10.93 -4.34 -14.13
C THR A 51 11.04 -2.82 -14.27
N PHE A 52 12.07 -2.21 -13.69
CA PHE A 52 12.29 -0.76 -13.72
C PHE A 52 11.07 0.07 -13.26
N GLY A 53 10.40 -0.37 -12.19
CA GLY A 53 9.23 0.30 -11.61
C GLY A 53 7.90 -0.05 -12.29
N PHE A 54 7.90 -0.87 -13.35
CA PHE A 54 6.67 -1.24 -14.04
C PHE A 54 5.78 -2.17 -13.21
N PHE A 55 6.35 -2.99 -12.32
CA PHE A 55 5.56 -3.88 -11.47
C PHE A 55 4.64 -3.13 -10.52
N SER A 56 5.04 -1.96 -10.00
CA SER A 56 4.19 -1.06 -9.23
C SER A 56 2.88 -0.70 -9.97
N THR A 57 2.94 -0.50 -11.29
CA THR A 57 1.74 -0.31 -12.13
C THR A 57 0.88 -1.58 -12.16
N ILE A 58 1.51 -2.72 -12.49
CA ILE A 58 0.83 -4.02 -12.60
C ILE A 58 0.12 -4.38 -11.28
N TRP A 59 0.76 -4.10 -10.15
CA TRP A 59 0.24 -4.44 -8.82
C TRP A 59 -1.14 -3.82 -8.56
N PHE A 60 -1.37 -2.57 -8.99
CA PHE A 60 -2.69 -1.93 -8.87
C PHE A 60 -3.75 -2.62 -9.74
N PHE A 61 -3.39 -3.15 -10.91
CA PHE A 61 -4.33 -3.91 -11.74
C PHE A 61 -4.63 -5.29 -11.15
N ILE A 62 -3.62 -6.00 -10.64
CA ILE A 62 -3.78 -7.31 -9.99
C ILE A 62 -4.69 -7.19 -8.77
N ASN A 63 -4.48 -6.16 -7.94
CA ASN A 63 -5.16 -5.99 -6.66
C ASN A 63 -6.39 -5.07 -6.72
N GLY A 64 -6.65 -4.42 -7.86
CA GLY A 64 -7.71 -3.42 -7.98
C GLY A 64 -9.09 -3.96 -7.58
N ASN A 65 -9.41 -5.21 -7.96
CA ASN A 65 -10.70 -5.81 -7.61
C ASN A 65 -10.79 -6.12 -6.11
N ALA A 66 -9.73 -6.68 -5.51
CA ALA A 66 -9.67 -6.94 -4.07
C ALA A 66 -9.82 -5.66 -3.25
N ILE A 67 -9.11 -4.59 -3.63
CA ILE A 67 -9.21 -3.27 -2.99
C ILE A 67 -10.60 -2.67 -3.17
N ASN A 68 -11.21 -2.81 -4.35
CA ASN A 68 -12.54 -2.29 -4.61
C ASN A 68 -13.61 -2.98 -3.73
N HIS A 69 -13.44 -4.27 -3.39
CA HIS A 69 -14.29 -4.97 -2.42
C HIS A 69 -14.18 -4.44 -0.99
N LEU A 70 -13.08 -3.76 -0.64
CA LEU A 70 -12.93 -3.10 0.66
C LEU A 70 -13.67 -1.75 0.73
N THR A 71 -14.16 -1.24 -0.41
CA THR A 71 -14.82 0.07 -0.44
C THR A 71 -16.20 0.00 0.18
N GLU A 72 -16.50 0.93 1.08
CA GLU A 72 -17.78 0.96 1.79
C GLU A 72 -18.88 1.68 1.01
N GLY A 73 -18.52 2.47 0.00
CA GLY A 73 -19.46 3.32 -0.71
C GLY A 73 -19.10 3.51 -2.18
N LYS A 74 -20.15 3.70 -2.99
CA LYS A 74 -20.05 3.87 -4.45
C LYS A 74 -19.09 4.99 -4.84
N LYS A 75 -19.07 6.10 -4.08
CA LYS A 75 -18.16 7.24 -4.30
C LYS A 75 -16.69 6.84 -4.14
N ASP A 76 -16.40 5.95 -3.20
CA ASP A 76 -15.03 5.56 -2.92
C ASP A 76 -14.46 4.65 -4.01
N GLY A 77 -15.25 3.67 -4.44
CA GLY A 77 -14.94 2.83 -5.61
C GLY A 77 -14.85 3.60 -6.91
N ILE A 78 -15.76 4.55 -7.19
CA ILE A 78 -15.70 5.38 -8.42
C ILE A 78 -14.36 6.14 -8.50
N LYS A 79 -13.93 6.79 -7.40
CA LYS A 79 -12.68 7.54 -7.38
C LYS A 79 -11.46 6.65 -7.56
N LEU A 80 -11.45 5.46 -6.93
CA LEU A 80 -10.40 4.47 -7.11
C LEU A 80 -10.32 4.03 -8.58
N ASN A 81 -11.46 3.65 -9.17
CA ASN A 81 -11.53 3.18 -10.55
C ASN A 81 -11.09 4.27 -11.55
N TRP A 82 -11.44 5.53 -11.29
CA TRP A 82 -10.95 6.65 -12.10
C TRP A 82 -9.42 6.76 -12.05
N LEU A 83 -8.81 6.67 -10.86
CA LEU A 83 -7.35 6.72 -10.75
C LEU A 83 -6.66 5.52 -11.43
N VAL A 84 -7.25 4.32 -11.33
CA VAL A 84 -6.75 3.12 -12.04
C VAL A 84 -6.88 3.27 -13.55
N LEU A 85 -7.96 3.90 -14.04
CA LEU A 85 -8.12 4.21 -15.46
C LEU A 85 -7.08 5.23 -15.94
N LEU A 86 -6.82 6.29 -15.18
CA LEU A 86 -5.76 7.26 -15.48
C LEU A 86 -4.39 6.60 -15.53
N LEU A 87 -4.13 5.68 -14.60
CA LEU A 87 -2.91 4.88 -14.57
C LEU A 87 -2.78 4.03 -15.85
N ALA A 88 -3.85 3.38 -16.31
CA ALA A 88 -3.86 2.59 -17.53
C ALA A 88 -3.59 3.44 -18.78
N ILE A 89 -4.23 4.60 -18.86
CA ILE A 89 -4.07 5.54 -19.97
C ILE A 89 -2.64 6.09 -20.00
N ASN A 90 -2.11 6.54 -18.86
CA ASN A 90 -0.73 7.04 -18.77
C ASN A 90 0.28 5.94 -19.13
N GLY A 91 0.13 4.74 -18.54
CA GLY A 91 0.99 3.59 -18.85
C GLY A 91 0.94 3.18 -20.33
N GLY A 92 -0.24 3.20 -20.95
CA GLY A 92 -0.39 2.94 -22.39
C GLY A 92 0.31 4.00 -23.26
N PHE A 93 0.18 5.28 -22.91
CA PHE A 93 0.92 6.35 -23.58
C PHE A 93 2.43 6.23 -23.39
N TYR A 94 2.87 5.86 -22.20
CA TYR A 94 4.29 5.66 -21.88
C TYR A 94 4.91 4.58 -22.80
N LEU A 95 4.21 3.46 -23.00
CA LEU A 95 4.65 2.39 -23.90
C LEU A 95 4.67 2.81 -25.38
N PHE A 96 3.73 3.66 -25.82
CA PHE A 96 3.63 4.10 -27.22
C PHE A 96 4.62 5.21 -27.59
N PHE A 97 4.94 6.11 -26.66
CA PHE A 97 5.81 7.27 -26.88
C PHE A 97 7.28 7.05 -26.49
N PHE A 98 7.63 5.83 -26.08
CA PHE A 98 8.93 5.44 -25.52
C PHE A 98 10.17 5.87 -26.34
N TYR A 99 10.01 6.17 -27.63
CA TYR A 99 11.14 6.39 -28.55
C TYR A 99 11.18 7.73 -29.27
N LYS A 100 10.15 8.59 -29.20
CA LYS A 100 10.08 9.77 -30.08
C LYS A 100 10.50 11.09 -29.46
N HIS A 101 10.21 11.33 -28.17
CA HIS A 101 10.43 12.66 -27.58
C HIS A 101 10.68 12.63 -26.07
N ALA A 102 11.89 13.00 -25.64
CA ALA A 102 12.32 12.98 -24.24
C ALA A 102 11.45 13.87 -23.31
N ALA A 103 11.00 15.04 -23.79
CA ALA A 103 10.16 15.95 -23.00
C ALA A 103 8.80 15.34 -22.62
N TYR A 104 8.16 14.60 -23.53
CA TYR A 104 6.89 13.93 -23.24
C TYR A 104 7.07 12.77 -22.27
N LEU A 105 8.17 12.03 -22.37
CA LEU A 105 8.50 10.96 -21.43
C LEU A 105 8.71 11.50 -20.01
N MET A 106 9.42 12.62 -19.88
CA MET A 106 9.59 13.29 -18.59
C MET A 106 8.24 13.71 -18.00
N LEU A 107 7.38 14.36 -18.79
CA LEU A 107 6.06 14.79 -18.33
C LEU A 107 5.16 13.61 -17.91
N LEU A 108 5.13 12.54 -18.71
CA LEU A 108 4.38 11.33 -18.39
C LEU A 108 4.90 10.65 -17.13
N SER A 109 6.22 10.62 -16.91
CA SER A 109 6.84 10.05 -15.70
C SER A 109 6.48 10.84 -14.43
N VAL A 110 6.45 12.17 -14.50
CA VAL A 110 6.00 13.02 -13.39
C VAL A 110 4.52 12.78 -13.11
N LEU A 111 3.69 12.74 -14.15
CA LEU A 111 2.27 12.44 -14.01
C LEU A 111 2.04 11.04 -13.42
N GLN A 112 2.83 10.04 -13.81
CA GLN A 112 2.80 8.69 -13.27
C GLN A 112 3.09 8.67 -11.77
N CYS A 113 4.12 9.42 -11.34
CA CYS A 113 4.46 9.57 -9.92
C CYS A 113 3.30 10.20 -9.12
N LEU A 114 2.67 11.25 -9.65
CA LEU A 114 1.49 11.88 -9.03
C LEU A 114 0.30 10.92 -8.91
N ILE A 115 0.07 10.10 -9.95
CA ILE A 115 -0.98 9.08 -9.94
C ILE A 115 -0.69 8.02 -8.86
N TYR A 116 0.57 7.57 -8.69
CA TYR A 116 0.94 6.63 -7.63
C TYR A 116 0.75 7.19 -6.23
N ILE A 117 1.10 8.45 -5.98
CA ILE A 117 0.83 9.12 -4.71
C ILE A 117 -0.68 9.12 -4.43
N ALA A 118 -1.47 9.57 -5.41
CA ALA A 118 -2.92 9.67 -5.28
C ALA A 118 -3.59 8.30 -5.05
N LEU A 119 -3.16 7.27 -5.80
CA LEU A 119 -3.62 5.89 -5.62
C LEU A 119 -3.23 5.35 -4.24
N SER A 120 -1.97 5.49 -3.84
CA SER A 120 -1.47 4.97 -2.56
C SER A 120 -2.22 5.59 -1.39
N TYR A 121 -2.36 6.92 -1.37
CA TYR A 121 -3.21 7.62 -0.41
C TYR A 121 -4.64 7.07 -0.38
N ARG A 122 -5.22 6.84 -1.56
CA ARG A 122 -6.60 6.40 -1.67
C ARG A 122 -6.81 4.99 -1.12
N VAL A 123 -5.92 4.07 -1.48
CA VAL A 123 -5.94 2.69 -0.99
C VAL A 123 -5.74 2.66 0.52
N LEU A 124 -4.78 3.41 1.07
CA LEU A 124 -4.58 3.53 2.51
C LEU A 124 -5.85 4.02 3.22
N ARG A 125 -6.52 5.06 2.70
CA ARG A 125 -7.80 5.55 3.26
C ARG A 125 -8.91 4.50 3.21
N ILE A 126 -8.97 3.68 2.16
CA ILE A 126 -9.94 2.58 2.06
C ILE A 126 -9.64 1.52 3.13
N ILE A 127 -8.37 1.12 3.28
CA ILE A 127 -7.93 0.15 4.29
C ILE A 127 -8.23 0.67 5.70
N GLN A 128 -7.96 1.94 6.00
CA GLN A 128 -8.29 2.56 7.30
C GLN A 128 -9.78 2.45 7.63
N LYS A 129 -10.66 2.86 6.71
CA LYS A 129 -12.11 2.79 6.92
C LYS A 129 -12.59 1.37 7.14
N TYR A 130 -12.16 0.46 6.26
CA TYR A 130 -12.46 -0.96 6.38
C TYR A 130 -12.04 -1.52 7.75
N THR A 131 -10.85 -1.15 8.23
CA THR A 131 -10.30 -1.63 9.51
C THR A 131 -11.06 -1.06 10.70
N SER A 132 -11.35 0.23 10.69
CA SER A 132 -12.13 0.89 11.75
C SER A 132 -13.51 0.23 11.87
N LYS A 133 -14.16 -0.07 10.75
CA LYS A 133 -15.46 -0.74 10.75
C LYS A 133 -15.40 -2.22 11.18
N MET A 134 -14.45 -3.00 10.66
CA MET A 134 -14.38 -4.44 10.91
C MET A 134 -13.80 -4.78 12.28
N TYR A 135 -12.82 -4.00 12.74
CA TYR A 135 -12.04 -4.31 13.94
C TYR A 135 -12.15 -3.23 15.01
N ASN A 136 -12.90 -2.13 14.80
CA ASN A 136 -12.97 -1.00 15.73
C ASN A 136 -11.57 -0.56 16.18
N SER A 137 -10.69 -0.39 15.19
CA SER A 137 -9.27 -0.08 15.34
C SER A 137 -8.92 0.99 14.30
N ASP A 138 -8.49 2.15 14.81
CA ASP A 138 -8.07 3.27 13.98
C ASP A 138 -6.56 3.19 13.73
N ILE A 139 -6.21 2.63 12.59
CA ILE A 139 -4.81 2.49 12.16
C ILE A 139 -4.34 3.77 11.45
N ASP A 140 -3.28 4.39 11.95
CA ASP A 140 -2.69 5.58 11.33
C ASP A 140 -1.57 5.23 10.35
N TYR A 141 -1.35 6.13 9.39
CA TYR A 141 -0.21 6.08 8.48
C TYR A 141 0.48 7.45 8.39
N ASN A 142 1.76 7.44 8.02
CA ASN A 142 2.56 8.65 7.91
C ASN A 142 2.46 9.21 6.48
N PRO A 143 1.95 10.43 6.28
CA PRO A 143 1.80 11.02 4.95
C PRO A 143 3.15 11.33 4.27
N TYR A 144 4.21 11.62 5.04
CA TYR A 144 5.53 11.90 4.48
C TYR A 144 6.13 10.65 3.82
N TYR A 145 6.06 9.49 4.48
CA TYR A 145 6.52 8.23 3.88
C TYR A 145 5.67 7.83 2.68
N MET A 146 4.37 8.13 2.70
CA MET A 146 3.51 7.91 1.55
C MET A 146 3.94 8.74 0.34
N VAL A 147 4.32 10.02 0.51
CA VAL A 147 4.78 10.87 -0.61
C VAL A 147 6.17 10.50 -1.11
N ILE A 148 7.09 10.10 -0.21
CA ILE A 148 8.47 9.79 -0.57
C ILE A 148 8.60 8.39 -1.19
N PHE A 149 7.94 7.40 -0.61
CA PHE A 149 8.08 5.99 -0.99
C PHE A 149 6.88 5.42 -1.74
N ASN A 150 5.76 6.16 -1.84
CA ASN A 150 4.60 5.84 -2.68
C ASN A 150 4.11 4.40 -2.50
N VAL A 151 4.17 3.61 -3.58
CA VAL A 151 3.69 2.23 -3.64
C VAL A 151 4.46 1.33 -2.68
N LEU A 152 5.76 1.59 -2.46
CA LEU A 152 6.56 0.81 -1.51
C LEU A 152 6.04 0.98 -0.08
N TYR A 153 5.64 2.20 0.29
CA TYR A 153 5.03 2.45 1.58
C TYR A 153 3.67 1.76 1.72
N LEU A 154 2.86 1.78 0.65
CA LEU A 154 1.59 1.06 0.63
C LEU A 154 1.78 -0.45 0.83
N VAL A 155 2.72 -1.09 0.12
CA VAL A 155 2.97 -2.53 0.26
C VAL A 155 3.49 -2.85 1.65
N HIS A 156 4.42 -2.06 2.18
CA HIS A 156 4.90 -2.21 3.55
C HIS A 156 3.76 -2.07 4.59
N PHE A 157 2.85 -1.12 4.37
CA PHE A 157 1.68 -0.94 5.23
C PHE A 157 0.78 -2.17 5.22
N ILE A 158 0.57 -2.78 4.05
CA ILE A 158 -0.20 -4.02 3.89
C ILE A 158 0.53 -5.21 4.53
N GLU A 159 1.84 -5.33 4.38
CA GLU A 159 2.66 -6.38 5.02
C GLU A 159 2.54 -6.32 6.55
N THR A 160 2.60 -5.10 7.10
CA THR A 160 2.56 -4.85 8.54
C THR A 160 1.14 -4.71 9.10
N TYR A 161 0.12 -4.95 8.28
CA TYR A 161 -1.29 -4.73 8.63
C TYR A 161 -1.71 -5.45 9.92
N GLN A 162 -1.42 -6.75 10.02
CA GLN A 162 -1.76 -7.56 11.19
C GLN A 162 -1.26 -6.93 12.49
N ASN A 163 0.04 -6.59 12.51
CA ASN A 163 0.67 -5.97 13.67
C ASN A 163 0.06 -4.61 14.01
N ARG A 164 -0.35 -3.81 13.01
CA ARG A 164 -1.01 -2.51 13.22
C ARG A 164 -2.37 -2.64 13.88
N VAL A 165 -3.12 -3.68 13.53
CA VAL A 165 -4.44 -3.95 14.14
C VAL A 165 -4.28 -4.49 15.56
N TYR A 166 -3.29 -5.35 15.83
CA TYR A 166 -3.06 -5.87 17.18
C TYR A 166 -2.52 -4.80 18.15
N HIS A 167 -1.60 -3.96 17.69
CA HIS A 167 -0.90 -3.01 18.54
C HIS A 167 -1.37 -1.56 18.33
N THR A 168 -2.65 -1.33 18.00
CA THR A 168 -3.13 0.02 17.64
C THR A 168 -2.87 1.09 18.70
N HIS A 169 -2.90 0.75 19.99
CA HIS A 169 -2.68 1.69 21.10
C HIS A 169 -1.23 1.74 21.59
N GLU A 170 -0.42 0.75 21.21
CA GLU A 170 0.99 0.62 21.59
C GLU A 170 1.84 0.42 20.34
N TYR A 171 1.51 1.08 19.22
CA TYR A 171 2.28 0.94 17.99
C TYR A 171 3.60 1.72 18.12
N PHE A 172 4.41 1.28 19.07
CA PHE A 172 5.81 1.57 19.20
C PHE A 172 6.56 0.59 18.30
N ASP A 173 7.32 1.20 17.41
CA ASP A 173 7.63 0.71 16.08
C ASP A 173 8.84 -0.25 16.09
N TRP A 174 8.69 -1.47 16.61
CA TRP A 174 9.83 -2.40 16.76
C TRP A 174 10.40 -2.94 15.43
N LYS A 175 9.64 -2.85 14.33
CA LYS A 175 10.13 -3.03 12.95
C LYS A 175 10.04 -1.70 12.21
N SER A 176 10.73 -0.67 12.71
CA SER A 176 10.53 0.67 12.19
C SER A 176 10.66 0.71 10.65
N PRO A 177 9.61 1.15 9.94
CA PRO A 177 9.66 1.48 8.53
C PRO A 177 10.87 2.40 8.28
N GLN A 178 11.23 3.21 9.27
CA GLN A 178 12.35 4.14 9.26
C GLN A 178 13.67 3.46 8.86
N ALA A 179 14.03 2.29 9.42
CA ALA A 179 15.31 1.65 9.11
C ALA A 179 15.34 1.05 7.69
N ILE A 180 14.26 0.39 7.26
CA ILE A 180 14.16 -0.21 5.93
C ILE A 180 14.05 0.89 4.86
N PHE A 181 13.26 1.92 5.12
CA PHE A 181 13.12 3.06 4.22
C PHE A 181 14.37 3.94 4.19
N LEU A 182 15.09 4.10 5.32
CA LEU A 182 16.42 4.72 5.34
C LEU A 182 17.40 3.89 4.50
N LEU A 183 17.41 2.56 4.63
CA LEU A 183 18.25 1.70 3.81
C LEU A 183 17.92 1.81 2.32
N ILE A 184 16.63 1.80 1.96
CA ILE A 184 16.19 1.99 0.56
C ILE A 184 16.63 3.37 0.06
N LEU A 185 16.43 4.42 0.86
CA LEU A 185 16.85 5.79 0.53
C LEU A 185 18.38 5.85 0.35
N LEU A 186 19.14 5.19 1.22
CA LEU A 186 20.60 5.16 1.19
C LEU A 186 21.10 4.38 -0.03
N ILE A 187 20.45 3.28 -0.41
CA ILE A 187 20.74 2.54 -1.64
C ILE A 187 20.44 3.40 -2.87
N ILE A 188 19.30 4.10 -2.92
CA ILE A 188 18.95 5.01 -4.02
C ILE A 188 20.00 6.12 -4.14
N ILE A 189 20.39 6.74 -3.02
CA ILE A 189 21.43 7.77 -2.99
C ILE A 189 22.76 7.22 -3.50
N VAL A 190 23.19 6.04 -3.03
CA VAL A 190 24.44 5.40 -3.48
C VAL A 190 24.39 5.08 -4.97
N CYS A 191 23.27 4.57 -5.49
CA CYS A 191 23.09 4.29 -6.92
C CYS A 191 23.16 5.58 -7.76
N ILE A 192 22.53 6.67 -7.32
CA ILE A 192 22.58 7.97 -7.99
C ILE A 192 24.00 8.53 -7.96
N LEU A 193 24.69 8.48 -6.81
CA LEU A 193 26.07 8.95 -6.68
C LEU A 193 27.03 8.15 -7.55
N ARG A 194 26.87 6.82 -7.61
CA ARG A 194 27.69 5.96 -8.47
C ARG A 194 27.43 6.24 -9.95
N PHE A 195 26.17 6.37 -10.36
CA PHE A 195 25.80 6.75 -11.72
C PHE A 195 26.38 8.11 -12.10
N TYR A 196 26.28 9.11 -11.21
CA TYR A 196 26.88 10.43 -11.43
C TYR A 196 28.40 10.36 -11.57
N ASN A 197 29.08 9.57 -10.75
CA ASN A 197 30.53 9.40 -10.81
C ASN A 197 30.98 8.74 -12.11
N GLU A 198 30.28 7.69 -12.58
CA GLU A 198 30.61 7.05 -13.86
C GLU A 198 30.29 7.95 -15.06
N MET A 199 29.20 8.71 -15.02
CA MET A 199 28.91 9.72 -16.05
C MET A 199 29.94 10.86 -16.07
N PHE A 200 30.40 11.31 -14.90
CA PHE A 200 31.46 12.32 -14.78
C PHE A 200 32.78 11.82 -15.38
N PHE A 201 33.14 10.56 -15.12
CA PHE A 201 34.35 9.92 -15.68
C PHE A 201 34.27 9.66 -17.20
N LEU A 202 33.06 9.59 -17.77
CA LEU A 202 32.87 9.45 -19.22
C LEU A 202 32.88 10.80 -19.96
N ILE A 203 32.65 11.90 -19.23
CA ILE A 203 32.56 13.26 -19.78
C ILE A 203 33.90 14.03 -19.63
N HIS A 204 34.83 13.56 -18.81
CA HIS A 204 36.18 14.10 -18.62
C HIS A 204 37.25 13.04 -18.89
#